data_AF-A0A7V8QTJ6-F1
#
_entry.id   AF-A0A7V8QTJ6-F1
#
_cell.length_a   1.000
_cell.length_b   1.000
_cell.length_c   1.000
_cell.angle_alpha   90.00
_cell.angle_beta   90.00
_cell.angle_gamma   90.00
#
_symmetry.space_group_name_H-M   'P 1'
#
loop_
_entity.id
_entity.type
_entity.pdbx_description
1 polymer ?
#
loop_
_entity_poly.entity_id
_entity_poly.type
_entity_poly.pdbx_seq_one_letter_code
_entity_poly.pdbx_strand_id
1 'polypeptide(L)' 'MKSKNIPASIKSKSIKDAKNEINTILSKLENKDTNFEASIEDYKRLIQLNEHVDNMFKSRMKEINRMKEHKKTK' A
#
# COMPACT_ATOMS: atom_id res chain seq x y z
N MET A 1 5.20 15.70 -8.98
CA MET A 1 4.16 15.49 -7.95
C MET A 1 4.88 15.23 -6.63
N LYS A 2 4.50 15.94 -5.57
CA LYS A 2 5.20 15.90 -4.27
C LYS A 2 5.16 14.47 -3.75
N SER A 3 6.31 13.81 -3.75
CA SER A 3 6.49 12.48 -3.19
C SER A 3 6.15 12.57 -1.71
N LYS A 4 4.95 12.15 -1.31
CA LYS A 4 4.68 11.89 0.10
C LYS A 4 5.75 10.92 0.56
N ASN A 5 6.47 11.30 1.62
CA ASN A 5 7.64 10.60 2.09
C ASN A 5 7.18 9.30 2.75
N ILE A 6 6.94 8.25 1.94
CA ILE A 6 6.54 6.94 2.44
C ILE A 6 7.73 6.38 3.24
N PRO A 7 7.53 5.94 4.49
CA PRO A 7 8.59 5.36 5.31
C PRO A 7 9.31 4.24 4.57
N ALA A 8 10.65 4.21 4.66
CA ALA A 8 11.48 3.17 4.02
C ALA A 8 11.03 1.74 4.41
N SER A 9 10.48 1.57 5.62
CA SER A 9 9.94 0.29 6.10
C SER A 9 8.70 -0.21 5.35
N ILE A 10 7.93 0.67 4.70
CA ILE A 10 6.79 0.29 3.83
C ILE A 10 7.28 0.07 2.40
N LYS A 11 8.22 0.88 1.92
CA LYS A 11 8.71 0.84 0.53
C LYS A 11 9.32 -0.53 0.16
N SER A 12 9.90 -1.23 1.13
CA SER A 12 10.49 -2.57 0.96
C SER A 12 9.47 -3.72 0.99
N LYS A 13 8.21 -3.46 1.34
CA LYS A 13 7.20 -4.52 1.52
C LYS A 13 6.63 -4.97 0.18
N SER A 14 6.44 -6.28 0.05
CA SER A 14 5.67 -6.84 -1.06
C SER A 14 4.18 -6.50 -0.92
N ILE A 15 3.42 -6.62 -2.01
CA ILE A 15 1.96 -6.44 -2.00
C ILE A 15 1.31 -7.40 -0.98
N LYS A 16 1.84 -8.62 -0.87
CA LYS A 16 1.33 -9.64 0.05
C LYS A 16 1.55 -9.23 1.51
N ASP A 17 2.74 -8.73 1.83
CA ASP A 17 3.08 -8.29 3.18
C ASP A 17 2.28 -7.06 3.59
N ALA A 18 2.11 -6.10 2.67
CA ALA A 18 1.29 -4.92 2.90
C ALA A 18 -0.18 -5.31 3.16
N LYS A 19 -0.74 -6.25 2.40
CA LYS A 19 -2.09 -6.77 2.63
C LYS A 19 -2.22 -7.52 3.96
N ASN A 20 -1.22 -8.32 4.33
CA ASN A 20 -1.22 -9.01 5.61
C ASN A 20 -1.24 -8.01 6.78
N GLU A 21 -0.42 -6.95 6.72
CA GLU A 21 -0.41 -5.89 7.75
C GLU A 21 -1.74 -5.12 7.79
N ILE A 22 -2.32 -4.80 6.63
CA ILE A 22 -3.67 -4.21 6.56
C ILE A 22 -4.68 -5.10 7.28
N ASN A 23 -4.69 -6.40 6.99
CA ASN A 23 -5.62 -7.34 7.63
C ASN A 23 -5.41 -7.42 9.15
N THR A 24 -4.15 -7.45 9.61
CA THR A 24 -3.84 -7.45 11.05
C THR A 24 -4.36 -6.19 11.74
N ILE A 25 -4.16 -5.02 11.12
CA ILE A 25 -4.64 -3.75 11.68
C ILE A 25 -6.17 -3.69 11.67
N LEU A 26 -6.82 -4.15 10.60
CA LEU A 26 -8.29 -4.21 10.53
C LEU A 26 -8.87 -5.12 11.61
N SER A 27 -8.34 -6.32 11.79
CA SER A 27 -8.78 -7.23 12.86
C SER A 27 -8.62 -6.62 14.24
N LYS A 28 -7.58 -5.79 14.46
CA LYS A 28 -7.39 -5.06 15.71
C LYS A 28 -8.43 -3.95 15.91
N LEU A 29 -8.73 -3.18 14.86
CA LEU A 29 -9.72 -2.09 14.89
C LEU A 29 -11.17 -2.60 15.01
N GLU A 30 -11.46 -3.79 14.49
CA GLU A 30 -12.78 -4.43 14.60
C GLU A 30 -13.01 -5.06 15.98
N ASN A 31 -11.94 -5.31 16.74
CA ASN A 31 -12.04 -5.77 18.12
C ASN A 31 -12.46 -4.60 19.02
N LYS A 32 -13.59 -4.76 19.72
CA LYS A 32 -14.26 -3.74 20.55
C LYS A 32 -13.44 -3.14 21.71
N ASP A 33 -12.24 -3.63 21.96
CA ASP A 33 -11.31 -3.17 23.00
C ASP A 33 -10.26 -2.17 22.49
N THR A 34 -10.40 -1.65 21.27
CA THR A 34 -9.40 -0.71 20.72
C THR A 34 -9.52 0.67 21.34
N ASN A 35 -8.45 1.09 22.01
CA ASN A 35 -8.32 2.44 22.55
C ASN A 35 -8.35 3.46 21.39
N PHE A 36 -9.16 4.52 21.51
CA PHE A 36 -9.37 5.51 20.44
C PHE A 36 -8.06 6.13 19.95
N GLU A 37 -7.14 6.41 20.87
CA GLU A 37 -5.85 7.01 20.58
C GLU A 37 -4.90 6.05 19.82
N ALA A 38 -4.90 4.76 20.17
CA ALA A 38 -4.17 3.73 19.45
C ALA A 38 -4.72 3.50 18.03
N SER A 39 -6.03 3.71 17.85
CA SER A 39 -6.71 3.56 16.56
C SER A 39 -6.29 4.64 15.56
N ILE A 40 -5.93 5.85 16.02
CA ILE A 40 -5.48 6.94 15.13
C ILE A 40 -4.20 6.54 14.38
N GLU A 41 -3.23 5.96 15.08
CA GLU A 41 -1.98 5.50 14.48
C GLU A 41 -2.22 4.33 13.51
N ASP A 42 -3.09 3.40 13.90
CA ASP A 42 -3.51 2.27 13.06
C ASP A 42 -4.18 2.75 11.75
N TYR A 43 -5.09 3.74 11.82
CA TYR A 43 -5.69 4.33 10.61
C TYR A 43 -4.68 5.10 9.75
N LYS A 44 -3.76 5.87 10.36
CA LYS A 44 -2.67 6.53 9.60
C LYS A 44 -1.82 5.49 8.88
N ARG A 45 -1.54 4.35 9.53
CA ARG A 45 -0.78 3.25 8.96
C ARG A 45 -1.52 2.59 7.80
N LEU A 46 -2.83 2.34 7.93
CA LEU A 46 -3.67 1.83 6.85
C LEU A 46 -3.63 2.72 5.60
N ILE A 47 -3.71 4.05 5.78
CA ILE A 47 -3.62 5.00 4.66
C ILE A 47 -2.28 4.88 3.94
N GLN A 48 -1.17 4.80 4.69
CA GLN A 48 0.17 4.66 4.11
C GLN A 48 0.34 3.33 3.36
N LEU A 49 -0.18 2.23 3.92
CA LEU A 49 -0.13 0.90 3.28
C LEU A 49 -0.96 0.87 1.99
N ASN A 50 -2.16 1.45 2.00
CA ASN A 50 -2.99 1.57 0.81
C ASN A 50 -2.33 2.42 -0.28
N GLU A 51 -1.69 3.55 0.08
CA GLU A 51 -0.95 4.37 -0.89
C GLU A 51 0.23 3.61 -1.50
N HIS A 52 0.94 2.79 -0.70
CA HIS A 52 2.02 1.94 -1.21
C HIS A 52 1.51 0.86 -2.19
N VAL A 53 0.42 0.17 -1.85
CA VAL A 53 -0.20 -0.85 -2.71
C VAL A 53 -0.69 -0.24 -4.03
N ASP A 54 -1.34 0.92 -3.98
CA ASP A 54 -1.77 1.64 -5.18
C ASP A 54 -0.58 2.05 -6.07
N ASN A 55 0.50 2.58 -5.48
CA ASN A 55 1.73 2.91 -6.21
C ASN A 55 2.35 1.68 -6.88
N MET A 56 2.35 0.53 -6.20
CA MET A 56 2.82 -0.73 -6.77
C MET A 56 1.99 -1.16 -7.98
N PHE A 57 0.65 -1.10 -7.89
CA PHE A 57 -0.22 -1.42 -9.03
C PHE A 57 -0.02 -0.45 -10.19
N LYS A 58 0.07 0.86 -9.93
CA LYS A 58 0.36 1.88 -10.94
C LYS A 58 1.70 1.63 -11.63
N SER A 59 2.73 1.24 -10.89
CA SER A 59 4.05 0.92 -11.46
C SER A 59 3.98 -0.29 -12.38
N ARG A 60 3.34 -1.39 -11.93
CA ARG A 60 3.15 -2.59 -12.75
C ARG A 60 2.31 -2.33 -14.00
N MET A 61 1.25 -1.53 -13.88
CA MET A 61 0.41 -1.16 -15.03
C MET A 61 1.19 -0.36 -16.07
N LYS A 62 2.04 0.59 -15.64
CA LYS A 62 2.92 1.35 -16.53
C LYS A 62 3.89 0.42 -17.28
N GLU A 63 4.46 -0.57 -16.58
CA GLU A 63 5.35 -1.57 -17.17
C GLU A 63 4.64 -2.42 -18.23
N ILE A 64 3.44 -2.91 -17.92
CA ILE A 64 2.60 -3.67 -18.87
C ILE A 64 2.29 -2.84 -20.11
N ASN A 65 1.92 -1.57 -19.95
CA ASN A 65 1.63 -0.68 -21.07
C ASN A 65 2.87 -0.48 -21.96
N ARG A 66 4.06 -0.27 -21.37
CA ARG A 66 5.32 -0.18 -22.13
C ARG A 66 5.60 -1.45 -22.93
N MET A 67 5.38 -2.63 -22.33
CA MET A 67 5.55 -3.91 -23.03
C MET A 67 4.57 -4.07 -24.20
N LYS A 68 3.31 -3.60 -24.06
CA LYS A 68 2.32 -3.62 -25.14
C LYS A 68 2.72 -2.74 -26.32
N GLU A 69 3.22 -1.53 -26.04
CA GLU A 69 3.66 -0.61 -27.10
C GLU A 69 4.86 -1.18 -27.88
N HIS A 70 5.83 -1.80 -27.19
CA HIS A 70 6.95 -2.47 -27.86
C HIS A 70 6.55 -3.68 -28.72
N LYS A 71 5.43 -4.34 -28.41
CA LYS A 71 4.89 -5.45 -29.22
C LYS A 71 4.11 -4.97 -30.45
N LYS A 72 3.62 -3.73 -30.50
CA LYS A 72 2.93 -3.17 -31.68
C LYS A 72 3.88 -2.64 -32.75
N THR A 73 5.10 -2.32 -32.38
CA THR A 73 6.15 -1.80 -33.28
C THR A 73 7.04 -2.90 -33.91
N LYS A 74 6.69 -4.18 -33.74
CA LYS A 74 7.35 -5.34 -34.35
C LYS A 74 6.35 -6.09 -35.21
#